data_AF-A0A4D8QGD0-F1
#
_entry.id   AF-A0A4D8QGD0-F1
#
_cell.length_a   1.000
_cell.length_b   1.000
_cell.length_c   1.000
_cell.angle_alpha   90.00
_cell.angle_beta   90.00
_cell.angle_gamma   90.00
#
_symmetry.space_group_name_H-M   'P 1'
#
loop_
_entity.id
_entity.type
_entity.pdbx_description
1 polymer ?
#
loop_
_entity_poly.entity_id
_entity_poly.type
_entity_poly.pdbx_seq_one_letter_code
_entity_poly.pdbx_strand_id
1 'polypeptide(L)'
;MPIRRETRWLYPIDWPLISKHIRFEVAGPHGAGRCWKCERPHGHELRVLPDGRWFDVELHTWRDARGKEAAWPDMVDACRMRKTRVILAACHRDHDPPNVKPKNLAAWCQRCHILNDREHHRRQFRLTILQRRAIGDLFEGTYRRW
;
A
#
# COMPACT_ATOMS: atom_id res chain seq x y z
N MET A 1 6.64 -4.47 -0.88
CA MET A 1 7.70 -3.83 -0.06
C MET A 1 8.53 -4.95 0.53
N PRO A 2 9.86 -4.96 0.33
CA PRO A 2 10.70 -5.95 0.99
C PRO A 2 10.66 -5.71 2.50
N ILE A 3 10.50 -6.77 3.28
CA ILE A 3 10.64 -6.72 4.74
C ILE A 3 12.11 -6.41 5.03
N ARG A 4 12.35 -5.41 5.89
CA ARG A 4 13.70 -5.04 6.30
C ARG A 4 14.34 -6.17 7.10
N ARG A 5 15.64 -6.39 6.92
CA ARG A 5 16.35 -7.47 7.62
C ARG A 5 16.25 -7.30 9.14
N GLU A 6 16.29 -6.05 9.61
CA GLU A 6 16.26 -5.67 11.03
C GLU A 6 14.86 -5.76 11.67
N THR A 7 13.81 -6.08 10.93
CA THR A 7 12.46 -6.26 11.51
C THR A 7 11.82 -7.57 11.09
N ARG A 8 12.56 -8.41 10.36
CA ARG A 8 12.04 -9.67 9.81
C ARG A 8 11.52 -10.62 10.89
N TRP A 9 12.14 -10.62 12.07
CA TRP A 9 11.74 -11.48 13.19
C TRP A 9 10.41 -11.07 13.84
N LEU A 10 9.89 -9.87 13.57
CA LEU A 10 8.56 -9.46 14.04
C LEU A 10 7.43 -10.15 13.26
N TYR A 11 7.75 -10.65 12.07
CA TYR A 11 6.82 -11.40 11.24
C TYR A 11 6.89 -12.88 11.62
N PRO A 12 5.75 -13.59 11.59
CA PRO A 12 5.76 -15.02 11.84
C PRO A 12 6.50 -15.76 10.71
N ILE A 13 7.02 -16.96 11.02
CA ILE A 13 7.87 -17.73 10.11
C ILE A 13 7.16 -18.10 8.79
N ASP A 14 5.84 -18.28 8.86
CA ASP A 14 4.94 -18.60 7.75
C ASP A 14 4.41 -17.37 7.01
N TRP A 15 4.95 -16.17 7.28
CA TRP A 15 4.55 -14.94 6.58
C TRP A 15 4.50 -15.04 5.04
N PRO A 16 5.43 -15.73 4.35
CA PRO A 16 5.31 -15.91 2.90
C PRO A 16 4.00 -16.60 2.47
N LEU A 17 3.51 -17.55 3.26
CA LEU A 17 2.25 -18.25 3.03
C LEU A 17 1.06 -17.33 3.32
N ILE A 18 1.05 -16.68 4.48
CA ILE A 18 0.01 -15.70 4.86
C ILE A 18 -0.11 -14.60 3.80
N SER A 19 1.03 -14.05 3.36
CA SER A 19 1.09 -12.98 2.37
C SER A 19 0.59 -13.42 0.99
N LYS A 20 0.86 -14.67 0.58
CA LYS A 20 0.30 -15.23 -0.66
C LYS A 20 -1.20 -15.40 -0.53
N HIS A 21 -1.66 -16.02 0.56
CA HIS A 21 -3.06 -16.28 0.85
C HIS A 21 -3.89 -14.99 0.79
N ILE A 22 -3.48 -13.95 1.52
CA ILE A 22 -4.17 -12.64 1.53
C ILE A 22 -4.22 -11.99 0.13
N ARG A 23 -3.16 -12.11 -0.66
CA ARG A 23 -3.08 -11.43 -1.97
C ARG A 23 -3.87 -12.12 -3.06
N PHE A 24 -3.92 -13.45 -3.06
CA PHE A 24 -4.35 -14.21 -4.24
C PHE A 24 -5.43 -15.25 -3.97
N GLU A 25 -5.71 -15.58 -2.71
CA GLU A 25 -6.65 -16.64 -2.35
C GLU A 25 -7.86 -16.06 -1.58
N VAL A 26 -7.64 -15.05 -0.74
CA VAL A 26 -8.74 -14.37 -0.02
C VAL A 26 -9.47 -13.40 -0.93
N ALA A 27 -10.78 -13.62 -1.09
CA ALA A 27 -11.67 -12.67 -1.72
C ALA A 27 -11.84 -11.42 -0.83
N GLY A 28 -11.23 -10.31 -1.25
CA GLY A 28 -11.54 -8.98 -0.70
C GLY A 28 -12.81 -8.39 -1.30
N PRO A 29 -13.10 -7.10 -1.04
CA PRO A 29 -14.27 -6.41 -1.60
C PRO A 29 -14.38 -6.44 -3.12
N HIS A 30 -13.25 -6.58 -3.81
CA HIS A 30 -13.15 -6.61 -5.27
C HIS A 30 -12.70 -7.97 -5.82
N GLY A 31 -12.67 -9.03 -4.99
CA GLY A 31 -12.14 -10.34 -5.37
C GLY A 31 -10.65 -10.56 -5.09
N ALA A 32 -10.19 -11.77 -5.35
CA ALA A 32 -8.80 -12.19 -5.12
C ALA A 32 -7.85 -11.66 -6.21
N GLY A 33 -6.60 -11.38 -5.86
CA GLY A 33 -5.62 -10.82 -6.81
C GLY A 33 -5.85 -9.35 -7.18
N ARG A 34 -6.81 -8.67 -6.53
CA ARG A 34 -7.13 -7.26 -6.73
C ARG A 34 -6.90 -6.45 -5.47
N CYS A 35 -6.58 -5.17 -5.64
CA CYS A 35 -6.44 -4.26 -4.52
C CYS A 35 -7.78 -4.09 -3.79
N TRP A 36 -7.83 -4.34 -2.49
CA TRP A 36 -9.05 -4.25 -1.68
C TRP A 36 -9.63 -2.82 -1.55
N LYS A 37 -8.94 -1.80 -2.05
CA LYS A 37 -9.35 -0.39 -1.94
C LYS A 37 -9.62 0.31 -3.28
N CYS A 38 -9.01 -0.15 -4.37
CA CYS A 38 -9.12 0.51 -5.67
C CYS A 38 -9.22 -0.45 -6.84
N GLU A 39 -9.41 -1.75 -6.56
CA GLU A 39 -9.67 -2.80 -7.54
C GLU A 39 -8.55 -3.11 -8.55
N ARG A 40 -7.48 -2.31 -8.60
CA ARG A 40 -6.34 -2.53 -9.50
C ARG A 40 -5.83 -3.98 -9.43
N PRO A 41 -5.81 -4.72 -10.56
CA PRO A 41 -5.41 -6.11 -10.62
C PRO A 41 -3.89 -6.28 -10.51
N HIS A 42 -3.44 -7.32 -9.82
CA HIS A 42 -2.02 -7.65 -9.68
C HIS A 42 -1.37 -7.96 -11.03
N GLY A 43 -0.13 -7.52 -11.23
CA GLY A 43 0.70 -7.87 -12.38
C GLY A 43 0.42 -7.08 -13.65
N HIS A 44 -0.75 -6.43 -13.75
CA HIS A 44 -1.16 -5.66 -14.93
C HIS A 44 -0.39 -4.34 -15.03
N GLU A 45 -0.09 -3.95 -16.27
CA GLU A 45 0.40 -2.61 -16.59
C GLU A 45 -0.78 -1.69 -16.88
N LEU A 46 -0.97 -0.69 -16.02
CA LEU A 46 -2.09 0.25 -16.13
C LEU A 46 -1.63 1.61 -16.60
N ARG A 47 -2.47 2.27 -17.39
CA ARG A 47 -2.39 3.71 -17.65
C ARG A 47 -3.02 4.44 -16.49
N VAL A 48 -2.27 5.35 -15.88
CA VAL A 48 -2.68 6.10 -14.69
C VAL A 48 -2.44 7.59 -14.87
N LEU A 49 -3.34 8.39 -14.31
CA LEU A 49 -3.27 9.84 -14.28
C LEU A 49 -2.69 10.32 -12.93
N PRO A 50 -2.17 11.56 -12.87
CA PRO A 50 -1.61 12.13 -11.63
C PRO A 50 -2.62 12.22 -10.47
N ASP A 51 -3.89 12.47 -10.78
CA ASP A 51 -4.99 12.53 -9.81
C ASP A 51 -5.35 11.16 -9.19
N GLY A 52 -4.82 10.08 -9.77
CA GLY A 52 -5.04 8.71 -9.32
C GLY A 52 -6.07 7.93 -10.14
N ARG A 53 -6.71 8.56 -11.14
CA ARG A 53 -7.52 7.84 -12.13
C ARG A 53 -6.67 6.82 -12.89
N TRP A 54 -7.29 5.74 -13.33
CA TRP A 54 -6.62 4.67 -14.06
C TRP A 54 -7.57 4.02 -15.05
N PHE A 55 -7.02 3.55 -16.16
CA PHE A 55 -7.80 2.88 -17.20
C PHE A 55 -7.98 1.41 -16.86
N ASP A 56 -9.24 0.97 -16.75
CA ASP A 56 -9.62 -0.43 -16.59
C ASP A 56 -9.78 -1.06 -17.97
N VAL A 57 -8.87 -1.99 -18.29
CA VAL A 57 -8.85 -2.67 -19.59
C VAL A 57 -10.00 -3.66 -19.72
N GLU A 58 -10.46 -4.26 -18.62
CA GLU A 58 -11.52 -5.27 -18.66
C GLU A 58 -12.89 -4.64 -18.92
N LEU A 59 -13.17 -3.51 -18.27
CA LEU A 59 -14.42 -2.77 -18.43
C LEU A 59 -14.35 -1.65 -19.49
N HIS A 60 -13.19 -1.47 -20.13
CA HIS A 60 -12.96 -0.39 -21.09
C HIS A 60 -13.37 1.01 -20.60
N THR A 61 -13.21 1.28 -19.30
CA THR A 61 -13.59 2.56 -18.69
C THR A 61 -12.49 3.13 -17.81
N TRP A 62 -12.60 4.41 -17.47
CA TRP A 62 -11.73 5.05 -16.49
C TRP A 62 -12.31 4.86 -15.09
N ARG A 63 -11.43 4.60 -14.13
CA ARG A 63 -11.79 4.51 -12.71
C ARG A 63 -11.01 5.51 -11.89
N ASP A 64 -11.60 6.00 -10.82
CA ASP A 64 -11.00 6.93 -9.87
C ASP A 64 -9.97 6.24 -8.95
N ALA A 65 -9.44 7.04 -8.02
CA ALA A 65 -8.52 6.62 -6.99
C ALA A 65 -9.03 5.51 -6.05
N ARG A 66 -10.35 5.31 -5.98
CA ARG A 66 -11.08 4.35 -5.13
C ARG A 66 -11.65 3.18 -5.94
N GLY A 67 -11.42 3.15 -7.26
CA GLY A 67 -11.93 2.11 -8.15
C GLY A 67 -13.37 2.33 -8.62
N LYS A 68 -13.99 3.49 -8.39
CA LYS A 68 -15.29 3.82 -8.97
C LYS A 68 -15.13 4.32 -10.40
N GLU A 69 -16.13 4.14 -11.25
CA GLU A 69 -16.11 4.72 -12.60
C GLU A 69 -15.93 6.24 -12.56
N ALA A 70 -15.17 6.75 -13.52
CA ALA A 70 -14.76 8.15 -13.60
C ALA A 70 -14.78 8.64 -15.05
N ALA A 71 -14.88 9.95 -15.22
CA ALA A 71 -14.80 10.58 -16.52
C ALA A 71 -13.47 10.27 -17.23
N TRP A 72 -13.56 10.17 -18.55
CA TRP A 72 -12.40 10.08 -19.44
C TRP A 72 -11.49 11.31 -19.27
N PRO A 73 -10.16 11.15 -19.41
CA PRO A 73 -9.26 12.28 -19.43
C PRO A 73 -9.52 13.17 -20.63
N ASP A 74 -9.38 14.48 -20.43
CA ASP A 74 -9.23 15.40 -21.55
C ASP A 74 -7.83 15.28 -22.17
N MET A 75 -7.54 16.14 -23.16
CA MET A 75 -6.24 16.14 -23.84
C MET A 75 -5.08 16.49 -22.89
N VAL A 76 -5.30 17.38 -21.92
CA VAL A 76 -4.26 17.82 -20.97
C VAL A 76 -3.91 16.71 -19.99
N ASP A 77 -4.93 16.04 -19.47
CA ASP A 77 -4.80 14.86 -18.61
C ASP A 77 -4.10 13.72 -19.36
N ALA A 78 -4.52 13.44 -20.60
CA ALA A 78 -3.95 12.37 -21.41
C ALA A 78 -2.44 12.56 -21.66
N CYS A 79 -1.98 13.80 -21.84
CA CYS A 79 -0.56 14.13 -21.98
C CYS A 79 0.27 13.85 -20.72
N ARG A 80 -0.35 13.81 -19.54
CA ARG A 80 0.31 13.53 -18.24
C ARG A 80 0.21 12.07 -17.82
N MET A 81 -0.38 11.23 -18.67
CA MET A 81 -0.58 9.82 -18.40
C MET A 81 0.75 9.09 -18.29
N ARG A 82 0.84 8.20 -17.31
CA ARG A 82 1.99 7.31 -17.14
C ARG A 82 1.55 5.87 -17.06
N LYS A 83 2.45 4.95 -17.38
CA LYS A 83 2.22 3.53 -17.16
C LYS A 83 2.76 3.11 -15.80
N THR A 84 2.11 2.15 -15.16
CA THR A 84 2.56 1.59 -13.89
C THR A 84 2.16 0.13 -13.80
N ARG A 85 3.13 -0.75 -13.52
CA ARG A 85 2.86 -2.14 -13.19
C ARG A 85 2.36 -2.27 -11.76
N VAL A 86 1.16 -2.84 -11.59
CA VAL A 86 0.53 -2.99 -10.28
C VAL A 86 1.14 -4.17 -9.54
N ILE A 87 1.73 -3.89 -8.38
CA ILE A 87 2.18 -4.95 -7.46
C ILE A 87 1.36 -4.85 -6.18
N LEU A 88 0.80 -6.00 -5.78
CA LEU A 88 0.08 -6.16 -4.52
C LEU A 88 1.04 -6.62 -3.42
N ALA A 89 0.87 -6.04 -2.24
CA ALA A 89 1.49 -6.46 -1.00
C ALA A 89 0.40 -6.81 0.02
N ALA A 90 0.68 -7.80 0.86
CA ALA A 90 -0.07 -7.98 2.10
C ALA A 90 0.40 -6.90 3.08
N CYS A 91 -0.56 -6.18 3.66
CA CYS A 91 -0.33 -4.98 4.46
C CYS A 91 -1.07 -5.11 5.79
N HIS A 92 -0.46 -4.65 6.88
CA HIS A 92 -1.10 -4.47 8.18
C HIS A 92 -1.82 -3.12 8.19
N ARG A 93 -3.10 -3.09 8.60
CA ARG A 93 -3.87 -1.84 8.67
C ARG A 93 -3.37 -0.91 9.76
N ASP A 94 -2.89 -1.47 10.87
CA ASP A 94 -2.40 -0.78 12.07
C ASP A 94 -0.88 -0.54 12.09
N HIS A 95 -0.17 -0.92 11.02
CA HIS A 95 1.29 -0.85 10.91
C HIS A 95 2.07 -1.72 11.92
N ASP A 96 1.43 -2.70 12.56
CA ASP A 96 2.05 -3.58 13.56
C ASP A 96 2.36 -4.99 12.97
N PRO A 97 3.63 -5.32 12.68
CA PRO A 97 3.99 -6.59 12.03
C PRO A 97 3.59 -7.88 12.76
N PRO A 98 3.62 -7.96 14.11
CA PRO A 98 3.17 -9.15 14.84
C PRO A 98 1.65 -9.38 14.76
N ASN A 99 0.84 -8.35 14.48
CA ASN A 99 -0.62 -8.47 14.46
C ASN A 99 -1.15 -9.05 13.14
N VAL A 100 -0.97 -10.36 12.96
CA VAL A 100 -1.39 -11.08 11.75
C VAL A 100 -2.86 -11.53 11.74
N LYS A 101 -3.71 -10.92 12.57
CA LYS A 101 -5.15 -11.26 12.59
C LYS A 101 -5.75 -11.02 11.19
N PRO A 102 -6.63 -11.91 10.67
CA PRO A 102 -7.19 -11.75 9.32
C PRO A 102 -7.88 -10.39 9.08
N LYS A 103 -8.52 -9.83 10.11
CA LYS A 103 -9.15 -8.50 10.06
C LYS A 103 -8.15 -7.34 10.01
N ASN A 104 -6.89 -7.54 10.38
CA ASN A 104 -5.86 -6.52 10.29
C ASN A 104 -5.14 -6.53 8.94
N LEU A 105 -5.12 -7.67 8.25
CA LEU A 105 -4.44 -7.81 6.97
C LEU A 105 -5.30 -7.34 5.80
N ALA A 106 -4.65 -6.80 4.77
CA ALA A 106 -5.26 -6.41 3.51
C ALA A 106 -4.31 -6.58 2.32
N ALA A 107 -4.86 -6.89 1.14
CA ALA A 107 -4.11 -6.84 -0.10
C ALA A 107 -4.24 -5.45 -0.74
N TRP A 108 -3.16 -4.67 -0.74
CA TRP A 108 -3.14 -3.34 -1.35
C TRP A 108 -2.07 -3.22 -2.43
N CYS A 109 -2.38 -2.41 -3.45
CA CYS A 109 -1.39 -2.00 -4.44
C CYS A 109 -0.40 -1.00 -3.84
N GLN A 110 0.76 -0.82 -4.50
CA GLN A 110 1.80 0.13 -4.11
C GLN A 110 1.26 1.52 -3.70
N ARG A 111 0.31 2.06 -4.47
CA ARG A 111 -0.30 3.37 -4.18
C ARG A 111 -1.13 3.36 -2.90
N CYS A 112 -2.09 2.43 -2.79
CA CYS A 112 -2.97 2.36 -1.62
C CYS A 112 -2.19 2.05 -0.34
N HIS A 113 -1.14 1.23 -0.45
CA HIS A 113 -0.22 0.95 0.65
C HIS A 113 0.51 2.22 1.12
N ILE A 114 1.17 2.95 0.22
CA ILE A 114 1.85 4.22 0.57
C ILE A 114 0.89 5.25 1.19
N LEU A 115 -0.34 5.32 0.71
CA LEU A 115 -1.35 6.23 1.26
C LEU A 115 -1.78 5.83 2.67
N ASN A 116 -1.93 4.53 2.96
CA ASN A 116 -2.21 4.05 4.30
C ASN A 116 -1.06 4.35 5.27
N ASP A 117 0.18 4.18 4.79
CA ASP A 117 1.36 4.31 5.64
C ASP A 117 1.88 5.74 5.73
N ARG A 118 1.20 6.72 5.12
CA ARG A 118 1.69 8.10 5.00
C ARG A 118 1.98 8.74 6.35
N GLU A 119 1.08 8.58 7.32
CA GLU A 119 1.25 9.16 8.66
C GLU A 119 2.33 8.43 9.46
N HIS A 120 2.30 7.10 9.44
CA HIS A 120 3.34 6.27 10.04
C HIS A 120 4.73 6.63 9.49
N HIS A 121 4.89 6.74 8.17
CA HIS A 121 6.14 7.15 7.53
C HIS A 121 6.58 8.56 7.92
N ARG A 122 5.65 9.52 8.05
CA ARG A 122 5.96 10.88 8.52
C ARG A 122 6.47 10.86 9.96
N ARG A 123 5.82 10.09 10.84
CA ARG A 123 6.27 9.92 12.23
C ARG A 123 7.65 9.27 12.29
N GLN A 124 7.87 8.17 11.57
CA GLN A 124 9.16 7.48 11.52
C GLN A 124 10.27 8.38 10.94
N PHE A 125 9.95 9.19 9.92
CA PHE A 125 10.89 10.17 9.37
C PHE A 125 11.27 11.24 10.40
N ARG A 126 10.30 11.81 11.12
CA ARG A 126 10.54 12.75 12.22
C ARG A 126 11.44 12.14 13.28
N LEU A 127 11.11 10.94 13.77
CA LEU A 127 11.92 10.22 14.77
C LEU A 127 13.35 9.96 14.27
N THR A 128 13.51 9.58 13.00
CA THR A 128 14.83 9.36 12.38
C THR A 128 15.68 10.63 12.38
N ILE A 129 15.07 11.81 12.17
CA ILE A 129 15.79 13.09 12.24
C ILE A 129 16.19 13.40 13.69
N LEU A 130 15.28 13.24 14.64
CA LEU A 130 15.53 13.55 16.05
C LEU A 130 16.60 12.64 16.67
N GLN A 131 16.61 11.35 16.30
CA GLN A 131 17.61 10.38 16.74
C GLN A 131 19.05 10.74 16.35
N ARG A 132 19.25 11.58 15.33
CA ARG A 132 20.59 12.09 14.97
C ARG A 132 21.13 13.10 15.98
N ARG A 133 20.26 13.67 16.81
CA ARG A 133 20.59 14.73 17.78
C ARG A 133 20.65 14.19 19.20
N ALA A 134 19.73 13.29 19.57
CA ALA A 134 19.64 12.74 20.91
C ALA A 134 18.96 11.35 20.92
N ILE A 135 19.16 10.57 21.98
CA ILE A 135 18.50 9.28 22.21
C ILE A 135 17.00 9.44 22.56
N GLY A 136 16.58 10.64 22.95
CA GLY A 136 15.22 10.97 23.37
C GLY A 136 15.09 12.46 23.71
N ASP A 137 13.89 12.87 24.11
CA ASP A 137 13.63 14.20 24.68
C ASP A 137 12.79 14.11 25.98
N LEU A 138 12.66 15.23 26.68
CA LEU A 138 11.96 15.31 27.97
C LEU A 138 10.44 15.07 27.84
N PHE A 139 9.85 15.31 26.67
CA PHE A 139 8.41 15.23 26.40
C PHE A 139 7.98 13.87 25.83
N GLU A 140 8.64 13.39 24.77
CA GLU A 140 8.32 12.11 24.10
C GLU A 140 9.13 10.92 24.67
N GLY A 141 10.11 11.20 25.56
CA GLY A 141 10.97 10.19 26.15
C GLY A 141 11.98 9.63 25.15
N THR A 142 12.40 8.37 25.33
CA THR A 142 13.35 7.71 24.41
C THR A 142 12.74 7.51 23.03
N TYR A 143 13.42 7.98 21.98
CA TYR A 143 13.00 7.76 20.61
C TYR A 143 13.24 6.31 20.23
N ARG A 144 12.16 5.55 20.06
CA ARG A 144 12.25 4.16 19.62
C ARG A 144 11.78 4.01 18.18
N ARG A 145 12.44 3.10 17.47
CA ARG A 145 12.10 2.71 16.10
C ARG A 145 11.49 1.31 16.18
N TRP A 146 10.17 1.25 16.27
CA TRP A 146 9.43 0.02 16.00
C TRP A 146 8.28 0.40 15.06
#